data_AF-A0AB39P092-F1
#
_entry.id   AF-A0AB39P092-F1
#
_cell.length_a   1.000
_cell.length_b   1.000
_cell.length_c   1.000
_cell.angle_alpha   90.00
_cell.angle_beta   90.00
_cell.angle_gamma   90.00
#
_symmetry.space_group_name_H-M   'P 1'
#
loop_
_entity.id
_entity.type
_entity.pdbx_description
1 polymer ?
#
loop_
_entity_poly.entity_id
_entity_poly.type
_entity_poly.pdbx_seq_one_letter_code
_entity_poly.pdbx_strand_id
1 'polypeptide(L)'
;MTIPGFRAEAAVQPSSGAYRIHGRPRSALADRIAPMFTQEELDLINACERSYQICEEGCDQLKDNYDAWQPCNADCLQSWTICMNP
;
A
#
# COMPACT_ATOMS: atom_id res chain seq x y z
N MET A 1 5.53 31.35 22.65
CA MET A 1 6.04 30.98 21.31
C MET A 1 7.44 30.43 21.45
N THR A 2 7.77 29.41 20.64
CA THR A 2 9.05 28.68 20.49
C THR A 2 9.22 27.40 21.35
N ILE A 3 9.06 26.24 20.70
CA ILE A 3 9.57 24.93 21.15
C ILE A 3 10.78 24.59 20.26
N PRO A 4 12.01 24.49 20.79
CA PRO A 4 13.18 24.11 20.01
C PRO A 4 13.28 22.59 19.84
N GLY A 5 13.32 22.17 18.57
CA GLY A 5 14.25 21.16 18.02
C GLY A 5 14.27 19.76 18.64
N PHE A 6 13.45 18.85 18.11
CA PHE A 6 13.73 17.42 18.18
C PHE A 6 14.81 17.08 17.14
N ARG A 7 15.96 16.57 17.58
CA ARG A 7 16.96 15.93 16.71
C ARG A 7 16.38 14.59 16.23
N ALA A 8 16.17 14.44 14.93
CA ALA A 8 15.95 13.14 14.33
C ALA A 8 17.32 12.48 14.11
N GLU A 9 17.70 11.55 14.96
CA GLU A 9 18.87 10.69 14.74
C GLU A 9 18.49 9.63 13.70
N ALA A 10 19.12 9.69 12.51
CA ALA A 10 18.92 8.72 11.45
C ALA A 10 19.57 7.39 11.83
N ALA A 11 18.76 6.42 12.29
CA ALA A 11 19.22 5.05 12.46
C ALA A 11 19.30 4.34 11.10
N VAL A 12 20.46 4.44 10.44
CA VAL A 12 20.82 3.56 9.33
C VAL A 12 21.00 2.16 9.89
N GLN A 13 20.11 1.23 9.52
CA GLN A 13 20.29 -0.20 9.80
C GLN A 13 20.84 -0.87 8.53
N PRO A 14 22.02 -1.52 8.57
CA PRO A 14 22.52 -2.30 7.46
C PRO A 14 21.81 -3.65 7.41
N SER A 15 20.96 -3.85 6.40
CA SER A 15 20.33 -5.16 6.14
C SER A 15 21.38 -6.13 5.58
N SER A 16 21.87 -7.01 6.45
CA SER A 16 22.64 -8.19 6.07
C SER A 16 21.73 -9.42 6.14
N GLY A 17 21.60 -10.14 5.02
CA GLY A 17 21.27 -11.57 5.02
C GLY A 17 19.80 -11.98 4.87
N ALA A 18 19.49 -12.53 3.68
CA ALA A 18 18.55 -13.62 3.38
C ALA A 18 17.32 -13.80 4.31
N TYR A 19 16.14 -13.38 3.85
CA TYR A 19 14.86 -13.57 4.53
C TYR A 19 14.39 -15.04 4.50
N ARG A 20 14.73 -15.79 5.54
CA ARG A 20 14.00 -17.00 5.97
C ARG A 20 12.95 -16.60 7.01
N ILE A 21 11.66 -16.77 6.72
CA ILE A 21 10.59 -16.54 7.70
C ILE A 21 10.32 -17.86 8.45
N HIS A 22 10.88 -17.99 9.65
CA HIS A 22 10.45 -18.97 10.66
C HIS A 22 9.24 -18.41 11.43
N GLY A 23 8.16 -19.19 11.55
CA GLY A 23 6.95 -18.79 12.27
C GLY A 23 7.06 -18.84 13.80
N ARG A 24 6.32 -17.93 14.49
CA ARG A 24 5.81 -18.02 15.88
C ARG A 24 5.09 -16.71 16.28
N PRO A 25 4.40 -16.60 17.44
CA PRO A 25 3.33 -17.40 18.06
C PRO A 25 2.00 -16.61 18.17
N ARG A 26 0.91 -17.32 18.50
CA ARG A 26 -0.39 -16.77 18.95
C ARG A 26 -0.26 -16.05 20.31
N SER A 27 -0.63 -14.77 20.35
CA SER A 27 -1.14 -14.08 21.55
C SER A 27 -2.46 -13.40 21.20
N ALA A 28 -3.48 -13.67 22.00
CA ALA A 28 -4.85 -13.24 21.80
C ALA A 28 -5.13 -11.85 22.40
N LEU A 29 -6.26 -11.28 21.94
CA LEU A 29 -6.98 -10.13 22.46
C LEU A 29 -6.36 -8.75 22.20
N ALA A 30 -6.42 -8.36 20.93
CA ALA A 30 -6.98 -7.06 20.67
C ALA A 30 -8.29 -7.32 19.92
N ASP A 31 -9.39 -7.06 20.60
CA ASP A 31 -10.61 -6.55 19.99
C ASP A 31 -10.22 -5.24 19.28
N ARG A 32 -9.40 -5.35 18.22
CA ARG A 32 -9.27 -4.31 17.23
C ARG A 32 -10.61 -4.44 16.53
N ILE A 33 -11.57 -3.65 16.97
CA ILE A 33 -12.62 -3.16 16.11
C ILE A 33 -11.86 -2.79 14.83
N ALA A 34 -11.86 -3.69 13.83
CA ALA A 34 -11.46 -3.32 12.49
C ALA A 34 -12.24 -2.04 12.24
N PRO A 35 -11.61 -0.94 11.78
CA PRO A 35 -12.39 0.25 11.47
C PRO A 35 -13.57 -0.25 10.66
N MET A 36 -14.77 -0.16 11.24
CA MET A 36 -15.97 -0.67 10.61
C MET A 36 -16.23 0.38 9.55
N PHE A 37 -15.48 0.27 8.44
CA PHE A 37 -15.69 1.06 7.26
C PHE A 37 -17.19 1.01 7.03
N THR A 38 -17.77 2.19 6.92
CA THR A 38 -19.19 2.28 6.60
C THR A 38 -19.45 1.51 5.31
N GLN A 39 -20.68 1.04 5.10
CA GLN A 39 -21.02 0.33 3.87
C GLN A 39 -20.66 1.14 2.62
N GLU A 40 -20.73 2.47 2.73
CA GLU A 40 -20.30 3.44 1.71
C GLU A 40 -18.78 3.46 1.51
N GLU A 41 -17.98 3.46 2.59
CA GLU A 41 -16.52 3.35 2.45
C GLU A 41 -16.10 2.01 1.86
N LEU A 42 -16.75 0.90 2.25
CA LEU A 42 -16.48 -0.41 1.65
C LEU A 42 -16.85 -0.45 0.17
N ASP A 43 -17.95 0.17 -0.23
CA ASP A 43 -18.35 0.26 -1.64
C ASP A 43 -17.34 1.09 -2.45
N LEU A 44 -16.89 2.23 -1.89
CA LEU A 44 -15.86 3.07 -2.49
C LEU A 44 -14.54 2.30 -2.65
N ILE A 45 -14.05 1.64 -1.59
CA ILE A 45 -12.83 0.83 -1.64
C ILE A 45 -12.96 -0.27 -2.71
N ASN A 46 -14.07 -1.02 -2.71
CA ASN A 46 -14.30 -2.08 -3.71
C ASN A 46 -14.40 -1.54 -5.14
N ALA A 47 -14.97 -0.35 -5.34
CA ALA A 47 -15.04 0.29 -6.65
C ALA A 47 -13.66 0.73 -7.16
N CYS A 48 -12.85 1.32 -6.27
CA CYS A 48 -11.48 1.72 -6.57
C CYS A 48 -10.59 0.50 -6.83
N GLU A 49 -10.65 -0.53 -5.99
CA GLU A 49 -9.88 -1.76 -6.17
C GLU A 49 -10.24 -2.48 -7.47
N ARG A 50 -11.53 -2.58 -7.82
CA ARG A 50 -11.94 -3.16 -9.12
C ARG A 50 -11.41 -2.36 -10.29
N SER A 51 -11.48 -1.03 -10.24
CA SER A 51 -10.94 -0.18 -11.30
C SER A 51 -9.43 -0.35 -11.45
N TYR A 52 -8.71 -0.45 -10.32
CA TYR A 52 -7.28 -0.68 -10.30
C TYR A 52 -6.91 -2.06 -10.87
N GLN A 53 -7.61 -3.13 -10.49
CA GLN A 53 -7.37 -4.47 -11.04
C GLN A 53 -7.55 -4.52 -12.56
N ILE A 54 -8.62 -3.90 -13.08
CA ILE A 54 -8.86 -3.83 -14.54
C ILE A 54 -7.72 -3.08 -15.24
N CYS A 55 -7.24 -1.99 -14.64
CA CYS A 55 -6.12 -1.22 -15.17
C CYS A 55 -4.82 -2.03 -15.13
N GLU A 56 -4.54 -2.72 -14.02
CA GLU A 56 -3.36 -3.58 -13.87
C GLU A 56 -3.36 -4.74 -14.87
N GLU A 57 -4.50 -5.39 -15.11
CA GLU A 57 -4.66 -6.42 -16.15
C GLU A 57 -4.36 -5.88 -17.56
N GLY A 58 -4.73 -4.64 -17.84
CA GLY A 58 -4.37 -3.95 -19.09
C GLY A 58 -2.86 -3.75 -19.23
N CYS A 59 -2.20 -3.37 -18.12
CA CYS A 59 -0.76 -3.20 -18.08
C CYS A 59 0.01 -4.53 -18.03
N ASP A 60 -0.59 -5.62 -17.56
CA ASP A 60 0.07 -6.93 -17.40
C ASP A 60 0.64 -7.45 -18.73
N GLN A 61 -0.03 -7.14 -19.84
CA GLN A 61 0.44 -7.45 -21.20
C GLN A 61 1.78 -6.80 -21.56
N LEU A 62 2.17 -5.75 -20.83
CA LEU A 62 3.41 -5.01 -21.02
C LEU A 62 4.51 -5.47 -20.05
N LYS A 63 4.28 -6.47 -19.17
CA LYS A 63 5.27 -6.91 -18.16
C LYS A 63 6.62 -7.31 -18.76
N ASP A 64 6.66 -7.82 -19.98
CA ASP A 64 7.89 -8.13 -20.72
C ASP A 64 8.68 -6.89 -21.16
N ASN A 65 8.03 -5.71 -21.22
CA ASN A 65 8.66 -4.42 -21.51
C ASN A 65 8.48 -3.46 -20.33
N TYR A 66 9.42 -3.50 -19.39
CA TYR A 66 9.40 -2.66 -18.18
C TYR A 66 9.23 -1.16 -18.49
N ASP A 67 9.83 -0.65 -19.55
CA ASP A 67 9.77 0.79 -19.91
C ASP A 67 8.35 1.23 -20.31
N ALA A 68 7.56 0.31 -20.88
CA ALA A 68 6.15 0.52 -21.19
C ALA A 68 5.22 0.17 -20.02
N TRP A 69 5.56 -0.85 -19.23
CA TRP A 69 4.78 -1.27 -18.07
C TRP A 69 4.82 -0.25 -16.93
N GLN A 70 6.00 0.29 -16.62
CA GLN A 70 6.20 1.19 -15.48
C GLN A 70 5.30 2.45 -15.53
N PRO A 71 5.21 3.20 -16.64
CA PRO A 71 4.29 4.34 -16.72
C PRO A 71 2.82 3.91 -16.70
N CYS A 72 2.47 2.78 -17.32
CA CYS A 72 1.10 2.24 -17.31
C CYS A 72 0.66 1.91 -15.87
N ASN A 73 1.47 1.15 -15.14
CA ASN A 73 1.18 0.76 -13.77
C ASN A 73 1.16 1.96 -12.81
N ALA A 74 2.04 2.95 -13.03
CA ALA A 74 2.05 4.18 -12.23
C ALA A 74 0.76 5.00 -12.41
N ASP A 75 0.22 5.07 -13.63
CA ASP A 75 -1.04 5.75 -13.92
C ASP A 75 -2.24 5.05 -13.25
N CYS A 76 -2.27 3.71 -13.28
CA CYS A 76 -3.27 2.92 -12.55
C CYS A 76 -3.24 3.22 -11.05
N LEU A 77 -2.04 3.25 -10.46
CA LEU A 77 -1.85 3.48 -9.03
C LEU A 77 -2.21 4.92 -8.63
N GLN A 78 -1.91 5.89 -9.49
CA GLN A 78 -2.32 7.29 -9.30
C GLN A 78 -3.85 7.41 -9.35
N SER A 79 -4.50 6.79 -10.32
CA SER A 79 -5.96 6.77 -10.44
C SER A 79 -6.64 6.13 -9.23
N TRP A 80 -6.09 5.02 -8.73
CA TRP A 80 -6.55 4.40 -7.48
C TRP A 80 -6.38 5.32 -6.27
N THR A 81 -5.25 6.01 -6.17
CA THR A 81 -4.96 6.92 -5.06
C THR A 81 -5.95 8.09 -5.01
N ILE A 82 -6.30 8.64 -6.17
CA ILE A 82 -7.33 9.68 -6.31
C ILE A 82 -8.71 9.11 -5.95
N CYS A 83 -9.03 7.90 -6.41
CA CYS A 83 -10.29 7.25 -6.09
C CYS A 83 -10.47 7.00 -4.58
N MET A 84 -9.38 6.63 -3.89
CA MET A 84 -9.37 6.38 -2.44
C MET A 84 -9.30 7.66 -1.59
N ASN A 85 -8.97 8.81 -2.18
CA ASN A 85 -8.94 10.13 -1.52
C ASN A 85 -9.60 11.21 -2.41
N PRO A 86 -10.93 11.12 -2.62
CA PRO A 86 -11.66 12.07 -3.45
C PRO A 86 -11.75 13.49 -2.84
#